data_AF-C6PWN6-F1
#
_entry.id   AF-C6PWN6-F1
#
_cell.length_a   1.000
_cell.length_b   1.000
_cell.length_c   1.000
_cell.angle_alpha   90.00
_cell.angle_beta   90.00
_cell.angle_gamma   90.00
#
_symmetry.space_group_name_H-M   'P 1'
#
loop_
_entity.id
_entity.type
_entity.pdbx_description
1 polymer ?
#
loop_
_entity_poly.entity_id
_entity_poly.type
_entity_poly.pdbx_seq_one_letter_code
_entity_poly.pdbx_strand_id
1 'polypeptide(L)'
;MIEEKIQKVIEEKVKPYLREHNGDIKFLEIENGIVKVKLLGQCSGCVSAKYTVENIVEAAMKEEIPEVERVELISCISEETLDMARRILNKNKFER
;
A
#
# COMPACT_ATOMS: atom_id res chain seq x y z
N MET A 1 4.21 -14.87 15.97
CA MET A 1 3.21 -14.75 14.87
C MET A 1 3.88 -14.04 13.71
N ILE A 2 3.50 -14.31 12.46
CA ILE A 2 4.10 -13.66 11.29
C ILE A 2 3.83 -12.14 11.29
N GLU A 3 2.68 -11.73 11.81
CA GLU A 3 2.26 -10.34 11.97
C GLU A 3 3.23 -9.53 12.83
N GLU A 4 3.75 -10.12 13.91
CA GLU A 4 4.71 -9.47 14.81
C GLU A 4 6.05 -9.25 14.11
N LYS A 5 6.50 -10.22 13.28
CA LYS A 5 7.69 -10.04 12.44
C LYS A 5 7.47 -8.91 11.44
N ILE A 6 6.32 -8.89 10.77
CA ILE A 6 5.95 -7.84 9.81
C ILE A 6 5.98 -6.46 10.47
N GLN A 7 5.35 -6.32 11.63
CA GLN A 7 5.37 -5.06 12.38
C GLN A 7 6.80 -4.65 12.74
N LYS A 8 7.62 -5.58 13.20
CA LYS A 8 9.01 -5.30 13.55
C LYS A 8 9.84 -4.79 12.36
N VAL A 9 9.73 -5.45 11.20
CA VAL A 9 10.40 -5.01 9.95
C VAL A 9 9.92 -3.63 9.52
N ILE A 10 8.61 -3.39 9.62
CA ILE A 10 8.02 -2.09 9.32
C ILE A 10 8.61 -1.02 10.24
N GLU A 11 8.73 -1.28 11.53
CA GLU A 11 9.22 -0.29 12.49
C GLU A 11 10.73 -0.03 12.37
N GLU A 12 11.54 -1.07 12.16
CA GLU A 12 12.99 -0.95 12.16
C GLU A 12 13.56 -0.51 10.80
N LYS A 13 12.94 -0.88 9.67
CA LYS A 13 13.44 -0.57 8.33
C LYS A 13 12.56 0.40 7.55
N VAL A 14 11.25 0.18 7.53
CA VAL A 14 10.35 0.93 6.65
C VAL A 14 10.01 2.31 7.20
N LYS A 15 9.67 2.42 8.49
CA LYS A 15 9.36 3.69 9.16
C LYS A 15 10.49 4.72 9.08
N PRO A 16 11.77 4.42 9.36
CA PRO A 16 12.83 5.42 9.24
C PRO A 16 12.98 5.94 7.81
N TYR A 17 12.96 5.05 6.82
CA TYR A 17 13.01 5.43 5.41
C TYR A 17 11.82 6.33 5.00
N LEU A 18 10.60 5.96 5.41
CA LEU A 18 9.41 6.77 5.11
C LEU A 18 9.40 8.10 5.85
N ARG A 19 9.91 8.18 7.08
CA ARG A 19 9.99 9.42 7.85
C ARG A 19 10.91 10.45 7.19
N GLU A 20 12.00 10.02 6.57
CA GLU A 20 12.84 10.92 5.74
C GLU A 20 12.04 11.56 4.60
N HIS A 21 11.06 10.83 4.07
CA HIS A 21 10.14 11.30 3.03
C HIS A 21 8.85 11.94 3.58
N ASN A 22 8.76 12.24 4.88
CA ASN A 22 7.53 12.75 5.53
C ASN A 22 6.29 11.86 5.31
N GLY A 23 6.52 10.55 5.14
CA GLY A 23 5.52 9.50 5.07
C GLY A 23 5.53 8.63 6.32
N ASP A 24 4.46 7.86 6.49
CA ASP A 24 4.34 6.84 7.51
C ASP A 24 3.58 5.63 6.93
N ILE A 25 3.58 4.48 7.60
CA ILE A 25 2.96 3.25 7.11
C ILE A 25 2.33 2.49 8.26
N LYS A 26 1.17 1.90 8.00
CA LYS A 26 0.43 1.10 8.96
C LYS A 26 0.12 -0.27 8.36
N PHE A 27 0.51 -1.33 9.07
CA PHE A 27 0.06 -2.68 8.78
C PHE A 27 -1.44 -2.81 9.07
N LEU A 28 -2.18 -3.47 8.16
CA LEU A 28 -3.60 -3.76 8.33
C LEU A 28 -3.81 -5.24 8.65
N GLU A 29 -3.45 -6.10 7.70
CA GLU A 29 -3.70 -7.54 7.76
C GLU A 29 -2.78 -8.29 6.78
N ILE A 30 -2.61 -9.59 7.01
CA ILE A 30 -1.97 -10.51 6.08
C ILE A 30 -2.93 -11.65 5.77
N GLU A 31 -3.15 -11.93 4.48
CA GLU A 31 -4.03 -13.01 4.04
C GLU A 31 -3.41 -13.71 2.81
N ASN A 32 -3.24 -15.03 2.87
CA ASN A 32 -2.68 -15.84 1.78
C ASN A 32 -1.33 -15.29 1.21
N GLY A 33 -0.42 -14.83 2.09
CA GLY A 33 0.86 -14.26 1.67
C GLY A 33 0.77 -12.83 1.11
N ILE A 34 -0.42 -12.22 1.08
CA ILE A 34 -0.63 -10.83 0.67
C ILE A 34 -0.71 -9.95 1.93
N VAL A 35 0.22 -9.02 2.05
CA VAL A 35 0.29 -8.07 3.17
C VAL A 35 -0.38 -6.76 2.76
N LYS A 36 -1.47 -6.41 3.44
CA LYS A 36 -2.17 -5.14 3.23
C LYS A 36 -1.61 -4.09 4.17
N VAL A 37 -1.18 -2.98 3.60
CA VAL A 37 -0.60 -1.85 4.33
C VAL A 37 -1.23 -0.54 3.87
N LYS A 38 -1.31 0.42 4.77
CA LYS A 38 -1.81 1.77 4.50
C LYS A 38 -0.68 2.76 4.65
N LEU A 39 -0.34 3.47 3.58
CA LEU A 39 0.53 4.63 3.66
C LEU A 39 -0.23 5.79 4.33
N LEU A 40 0.49 6.53 5.15
CA LEU A 40 0.06 7.70 5.90
C LEU A 40 1.01 8.87 5.55
N GLY A 41 0.57 10.11 5.78
CA GLY A 41 1.39 11.30 5.55
C GLY A 41 1.41 11.81 4.10
N GLN A 42 2.40 12.65 3.77
CA GLN A 42 2.45 13.42 2.51
C GLN A 42 2.66 12.54 1.27
N CYS A 43 3.24 11.35 1.43
CA CYS A 43 3.38 10.37 0.34
C CYS A 43 2.04 9.81 -0.18
N SER A 44 0.93 10.02 0.55
CA SER A 44 -0.41 9.55 0.15
C SER A 44 -0.95 10.25 -1.12
N GLY A 45 -0.42 11.44 -1.46
CA GLY A 45 -0.91 12.26 -2.58
C GLY A 45 -0.10 12.15 -3.88
N CYS A 46 1.12 11.59 -3.85
CA CYS A 46 1.97 11.50 -5.02
C CYS A 46 1.77 10.16 -5.73
N VAL A 47 0.96 10.16 -6.80
CA VAL A 47 0.65 8.98 -7.63
C VAL A 47 1.92 8.28 -8.17
N SER A 48 2.97 9.04 -8.47
CA SER A 48 4.26 8.50 -8.93
C SER A 48 5.06 7.84 -7.79
N ALA A 49 4.97 8.36 -6.56
CA ALA A 49 5.68 7.82 -5.41
C ALA A 49 5.06 6.50 -4.92
N LYS A 50 3.78 6.26 -5.21
CA LYS A 50 3.04 5.09 -4.76
C LYS A 50 3.64 3.78 -5.28
N TYR A 51 3.97 3.74 -6.57
CA TYR A 51 4.58 2.57 -7.21
C TYR A 51 6.00 2.31 -6.70
N THR A 52 6.81 3.36 -6.57
CA THR A 52 8.19 3.24 -6.09
C THR A 52 8.23 2.75 -4.64
N VAL A 53 7.39 3.31 -3.78
CA VAL A 53 7.33 2.92 -2.37
C VAL A 53 6.78 1.50 -2.20
N GLU A 54 5.75 1.11 -2.97
CA GLU A 54 5.22 -0.27 -2.94
C GLU A 54 6.32 -1.29 -3.24
N ASN A 55 7.07 -1.08 -4.32
CA ASN A 55 8.14 -2.01 -4.72
C ASN A 55 9.27 -2.08 -3.69
N ILE A 56 9.66 -0.94 -3.10
CA ILE A 56 10.71 -0.91 -2.08
C ILE A 56 10.25 -1.65 -0.82
N VAL A 57 9.03 -1.40 -0.37
CA VAL A 57 8.47 -2.06 0.83
C VAL A 57 8.27 -3.55 0.57
N GLU A 58 7.77 -3.94 -0.61
CA GLU A 58 7.62 -5.33 -0.99
C GLU A 58 8.97 -6.07 -1.01
N ALA A 59 9.99 -5.49 -1.62
CA ALA A 59 11.33 -6.09 -1.66
C ALA A 59 11.91 -6.26 -0.26
N ALA A 60 11.81 -5.24 0.60
CA ALA A 60 12.27 -5.30 1.98
C ALA A 60 11.51 -6.35 2.81
N MET A 61 10.20 -6.50 2.59
CA MET A 61 9.39 -7.50 3.29
C MET A 61 9.71 -8.93 2.83
N LYS A 62 9.90 -9.14 1.52
CA LYS A 62 10.27 -10.45 0.96
C LYS A 62 11.64 -10.93 1.43
N GLU A 63 12.59 -10.01 1.58
CA GLU A 63 13.94 -10.33 2.03
C GLU A 63 13.96 -10.84 3.48
N GLU A 64 13.13 -10.27 4.35
CA GLU A 64 13.09 -10.62 5.77
C GLU A 64 12.05 -11.72 6.09
N ILE A 65 10.99 -11.80 5.28
CA ILE A 65 9.85 -12.69 5.47
C ILE A 65 9.50 -13.35 4.12
N PRO A 66 10.10 -14.51 3.81
CA PRO A 66 9.85 -15.20 2.54
C PRO A 66 8.42 -15.74 2.39
N GLU A 67 7.62 -15.72 3.47
CA GLU A 67 6.19 -16.05 3.47
C GLU A 67 5.32 -14.92 2.86
N VAL A 68 5.88 -13.73 2.63
CA VAL A 68 5.19 -12.62 1.94
C VAL A 68 5.37 -12.77 0.43
N GLU A 69 4.28 -13.06 -0.28
CA GLU A 69 4.28 -13.09 -1.76
C GLU A 69 4.08 -11.71 -2.37
N ARG A 70 3.29 -10.85 -1.73
CA ARG A 70 2.92 -9.54 -2.29
C ARG A 70 2.57 -8.53 -1.21
N VAL A 71 2.84 -7.25 -1.47
CA VAL A 71 2.40 -6.14 -0.63
C VAL A 71 1.39 -5.29 -1.38
N GLU A 72 0.26 -4.98 -0.74
CA GLU A 72 -0.81 -4.20 -1.36
C GLU A 72 -1.06 -2.91 -0.56
N LEU A 73 -0.87 -1.76 -1.22
CA LEU A 73 -1.10 -0.46 -0.61
C LEU A 73 -2.60 -0.08 -0.67
N ILE A 74 -3.28 -0.22 0.46
CA ILE A 74 -4.64 0.29 0.65
C ILE A 74 -4.57 1.80 0.87
N SER A 75 -4.54 2.59 -0.21
CA SER A 75 -4.64 4.05 -0.12
C SER A 75 -5.96 4.56 -0.66
N CYS A 76 -6.72 5.16 0.26
CA CYS A 76 -7.82 6.11 0.08
C CYS A 76 -8.39 6.25 -1.34
N ILE A 77 -9.16 5.26 -1.77
CA ILE A 77 -10.33 5.58 -2.56
C ILE A 77 -11.49 5.10 -1.69
N SER A 78 -12.20 6.04 -1.06
CA SER A 78 -13.46 5.72 -0.38
C SER A 78 -14.36 5.02 -1.40
N GLU A 79 -15.21 4.07 -1.00
CA GLU A 79 -16.13 3.41 -1.93
C GLU A 79 -16.92 4.42 -2.78
N GLU A 80 -17.22 5.60 -2.21
CA GLU A 80 -17.79 6.75 -2.92
C GLU A 80 -16.93 7.27 -4.07
N THR A 81 -15.61 7.38 -3.90
CA THR A 81 -14.70 7.84 -4.95
C THR A 81 -14.51 6.76 -6.04
N LEU A 82 -14.55 5.47 -5.68
CA LEU A 82 -14.54 4.36 -6.64
C LEU A 82 -15.84 4.31 -7.46
N ASP A 83 -16.99 4.50 -6.82
CA ASP A 83 -18.30 4.59 -7.47
C ASP A 83 -18.36 5.79 -8.42
N MET A 84 -17.87 6.95 -8.00
CA MET A 84 -17.82 8.15 -8.84
C MET A 84 -16.93 7.93 -10.08
N ALA A 85 -15.74 7.35 -9.91
CA ALA A 85 -14.84 7.03 -11.03
C ALA A 85 -15.45 5.99 -12.00
N ARG A 86 -16.11 4.94 -11.47
CA ARG A 86 -16.80 3.93 -12.28
C ARG A 86 -17.91 4.54 -13.13
N ARG A 87 -18.71 5.45 -12.58
CA ARG A 87 -19.78 6.15 -13.32
C ARG A 87 -19.26 7.01 -14.46
N ILE A 88 -18.11 7.67 -14.28
CA ILE A 88 -17.47 8.48 -15.34
C ILE A 88 -16.96 7.58 -16.46
N LEU A 89 -16.24 6.50 -16.13
CA LEU A 89 -15.70 5.58 -17.15
C LEU A 89 -16.78 4.79 -17.91
N ASN A 90 -17.93 4.50 -17.30
CA ASN A 90 -19.02 3.76 -17.95
C ASN A 90 -19.93 4.62 -18.85
N LYS A 91 -19.76 5.94 -18.92
CA LYS A 91 -20.55 6.81 -19.83
C LYS A 91 -20.27 6.56 -21.32
N ASN A 92 -19.17 5.88 -21.67
CA ASN A 92 -18.82 5.55 -23.06
C ASN A 92 -19.48 4.27 -23.62
N LYS A 93 -20.53 3.74 -22.98
CA LYS A 93 -21.33 2.62 -23.54
C LYS A 93 -22.71 3.01 -24.08
N PHE A 94 -23.06 4.30 -24.13
CA PHE A 94 -24.39 4.77 -24.55
C PHE A 94 -24.44 5.57 -25.86
N GLU A 95 -23.37 5.53 -26.68
CA GLU A 95 -23.36 6.11 -28.03
C GLU A 95 -23.15 5.06 -29.13
N ARG A 96 -23.93 3.97 -29.07
CA ARG A 96 -24.26 3.16 -30.25
C ARG A 96 -25.72 2.77 -30.24
#